data_AF-A0AAW1IFI8-F1
#
_entry.id   AF-A0AAW1IFI8-F1
#
_cell.length_a   1.000
_cell.length_b   1.000
_cell.length_c   1.000
_cell.angle_alpha   90.00
_cell.angle_beta   90.00
_cell.angle_gamma   90.00
#
_symmetry.space_group_name_H-M   'P 1'
#
loop_
_entity.id
_entity.type
_entity.pdbx_description
1 polymer ?
#
loop_
_entity_poly.entity_id
_entity_poly.type
_entity_poly.pdbx_seq_one_letter_code
_entity_poly.pdbx_strand_id
1 'polypeptide(L)'
;MKDKELQELKIMVKDGWPNKKQSVNDIIKPYWNYRDVITEVDGILFKSNQLIIPQSMKKEILQKLHYSHLGINKTISKARETVFWPYMSKEIGDMIQNCITCLEYQNSQQQENLANREVADVSHVWSIKIHNNKKI
;
A
#
# COMPACT_ATOMS: atom_id res chain seq x y z
N MET A 1 -6.55 14.35 -23.20
CA MET A 1 -5.64 13.74 -22.20
C MET A 1 -4.22 13.81 -22.76
N LYS A 2 -3.24 14.42 -22.07
CA LYS A 2 -1.85 14.59 -22.56
C LYS A 2 -0.91 13.41 -22.19
N ASP A 3 -1.47 12.37 -21.57
CA ASP A 3 -0.71 11.24 -21.06
C ASP A 3 -0.62 10.14 -22.13
N LYS A 4 0.59 10.00 -22.72
CA LYS A 4 0.84 9.02 -23.79
C LYS A 4 0.62 7.58 -23.33
N GLU A 5 0.92 7.26 -22.08
CA GLU A 5 0.74 5.92 -21.51
C GLU A 5 -0.74 5.56 -21.49
N LEU A 6 -1.59 6.46 -20.96
CA LEU A 6 -3.02 6.21 -20.87
C LEU A 6 -3.73 6.32 -22.23
N GLN A 7 -3.21 7.12 -23.17
CA GLN A 7 -3.73 7.17 -24.54
C GLN A 7 -3.52 5.83 -25.25
N GLU A 8 -2.31 5.28 -25.18
CA GLU A 8 -1.98 3.96 -25.74
C GLU A 8 -2.80 2.86 -25.07
N LEU A 9 -2.95 2.92 -23.74
CA LEU A 9 -3.73 1.94 -22.99
C LEU A 9 -5.20 1.96 -23.42
N LYS A 10 -5.75 3.16 -23.61
CA LYS A 10 -7.12 3.34 -24.08
C LYS A 10 -7.33 2.73 -25.47
N ILE A 11 -6.37 2.86 -26.38
CA ILE A 11 -6.43 2.23 -27.70
C ILE A 11 -6.50 0.71 -27.56
N MET A 12 -5.61 0.09 -26.78
CA MET A 12 -5.61 -1.37 -26.58
C MET A 12 -6.87 -1.90 -25.89
N VAL A 13 -7.46 -1.12 -24.99
CA VAL A 13 -8.73 -1.49 -24.34
C VAL A 13 -9.89 -1.51 -25.34
N LYS A 14 -9.88 -0.65 -26.37
CA LYS A 14 -10.92 -0.58 -27.40
C LYS A 14 -10.69 -1.57 -28.55
N ASP A 15 -9.45 -1.63 -29.04
CA ASP A 15 -9.10 -2.37 -30.25
C ASP A 15 -8.68 -3.82 -29.93
N GLY A 16 -8.43 -4.12 -28.66
CA GLY A 16 -8.00 -5.42 -28.18
C GLY A 16 -6.49 -5.49 -27.92
N TRP A 17 -6.12 -6.45 -27.06
CA TRP A 17 -4.73 -6.70 -26.73
C TRP A 17 -4.11 -7.72 -27.70
N PRO A 18 -2.82 -7.58 -28.05
CA PRO A 18 -2.09 -8.63 -28.78
C PRO A 18 -2.12 -9.96 -28.04
N ASN A 19 -1.95 -11.07 -28.77
CA ASN A 19 -1.91 -12.42 -28.17
C ASN A 19 -0.67 -12.70 -27.31
N LYS A 20 0.40 -11.91 -27.48
CA LYS A 20 1.69 -12.11 -26.82
C LYS A 20 2.14 -10.83 -26.13
N LYS A 21 2.58 -10.95 -24.88
CA LYS A 21 3.10 -9.83 -24.06
C LYS A 21 4.26 -9.10 -24.75
N GLN A 22 5.09 -9.83 -25.49
CA GLN A 22 6.25 -9.30 -26.19
C GLN A 22 5.85 -8.34 -27.31
N SER A 23 4.65 -8.49 -27.87
CA SER A 23 4.11 -7.63 -28.92
C SER A 23 3.44 -6.36 -28.38
N VAL A 24 3.42 -6.17 -27.06
CA VAL A 24 2.86 -4.98 -26.42
C VAL A 24 3.94 -3.92 -26.24
N ASN A 25 3.59 -2.69 -26.61
CA ASN A 25 4.40 -1.50 -26.41
C ASN A 25 4.88 -1.39 -24.96
N ASP A 26 6.16 -1.11 -24.75
CA ASP A 26 6.78 -1.09 -23.43
C ASP A 26 6.11 -0.09 -22.47
N ILE A 27 5.53 1.00 -22.99
CA ILE A 27 4.84 2.00 -22.18
C ILE A 27 3.60 1.43 -21.45
N ILE A 28 2.90 0.47 -22.04
CA ILE A 28 1.70 -0.17 -21.47
C ILE A 28 1.91 -1.63 -21.08
N LYS A 29 3.07 -2.22 -21.37
CA LYS A 29 3.44 -3.57 -20.94
C LYS A 29 3.25 -3.82 -19.43
N PRO A 30 3.45 -2.83 -18.51
CA PRO A 30 3.13 -3.00 -17.09
C PRO A 30 1.66 -3.32 -16.80
N TYR A 31 0.73 -2.97 -17.70
CA TYR A 31 -0.70 -3.24 -17.55
C TYR A 31 -1.12 -4.63 -18.02
N TRP A 32 -0.24 -5.38 -18.70
CA TRP A 32 -0.56 -6.67 -19.33
C TRP A 32 -1.27 -7.67 -18.38
N ASN A 33 -0.81 -7.75 -17.13
CA ASN A 33 -1.37 -8.68 -16.15
C ASN A 33 -2.77 -8.28 -15.65
N TYR A 34 -3.24 -7.09 -16.01
CA TYR A 34 -4.54 -6.54 -15.61
C TYR A 34 -5.47 -6.33 -16.81
N ARG A 35 -5.02 -6.60 -18.04
CA ARG A 35 -5.75 -6.30 -19.28
C ARG A 35 -7.21 -6.77 -19.29
N ASP A 36 -7.47 -7.94 -18.72
CA ASP A 36 -8.81 -8.56 -18.70
C ASP A 36 -9.79 -7.86 -17.74
N VAL A 37 -9.29 -6.99 -16.86
CA VAL A 37 -10.08 -6.23 -15.88
C VAL A 37 -9.96 -4.72 -16.06
N ILE A 38 -9.36 -4.26 -17.17
CA ILE A 38 -9.29 -2.83 -17.50
C ILE A 38 -10.47 -2.48 -18.40
N THR A 39 -11.20 -1.44 -18.02
CA THR A 39 -12.36 -0.94 -18.77
C THR A 39 -12.24 0.57 -19.00
N GLU A 40 -12.90 1.06 -20.05
CA GLU A 40 -13.05 2.49 -20.32
C GLU A 40 -14.53 2.90 -20.19
N VAL A 41 -14.78 3.98 -19.47
CA VAL A 41 -16.10 4.61 -19.34
C VAL A 41 -15.92 6.11 -19.54
N ASP A 42 -16.58 6.69 -20.55
CA ASP A 42 -16.58 8.14 -20.83
C ASP A 42 -15.20 8.79 -20.89
N GLY A 43 -14.21 8.10 -21.46
CA GLY A 43 -12.84 8.60 -21.53
C GLY A 43 -11.94 8.22 -20.39
N ILE A 44 -12.48 7.59 -19.35
CA ILE A 44 -11.80 7.30 -18.09
C ILE A 44 -11.50 5.81 -18.00
N LEU A 45 -10.26 5.48 -17.65
CA LEU A 45 -9.80 4.10 -17.50
C LEU A 45 -9.93 3.63 -16.06
N PHE A 46 -10.40 2.41 -15.89
CA PHE A 46 -10.56 1.74 -14.61
C PHE A 46 -9.87 0.37 -14.64
N LYS A 47 -9.33 -0.04 -13.50
CA LYS A 47 -9.00 -1.46 -13.22
C LYS A 47 -10.04 -1.97 -12.22
N SER A 48 -10.97 -2.79 -12.68
CA SER A 48 -12.18 -3.15 -11.90
C SER A 48 -12.86 -1.85 -11.43
N ASN A 49 -12.88 -1.58 -10.12
CA ASN A 49 -13.51 -0.38 -9.55
C ASN A 49 -12.51 0.74 -9.21
N GLN A 50 -11.24 0.59 -9.60
CA GLN A 50 -10.15 1.50 -9.25
C GLN A 50 -9.86 2.45 -10.41
N LEU A 51 -9.81 3.75 -10.17
CA LEU A 51 -9.46 4.75 -11.18
C LEU A 51 -8.00 4.62 -11.59
N ILE A 52 -7.70 4.53 -12.89
CA ILE A 52 -6.33 4.54 -13.39
C ILE A 52 -5.82 5.97 -13.47
N ILE A 53 -4.77 6.26 -12.69
CA ILE A 53 -4.28 7.62 -12.49
C ILE A 53 -3.25 8.03 -13.55
N PRO A 54 -3.43 9.19 -14.22
CA PRO A 54 -2.41 9.76 -15.12
C PRO A 54 -1.13 10.14 -14.37
N GLN A 55 0.01 10.05 -15.06
CA GLN A 55 1.34 10.39 -14.52
C GLN A 55 1.37 11.77 -13.85
N SER A 56 0.73 12.78 -14.47
CA SER A 56 0.68 14.14 -13.96
C SER A 56 -0.02 14.28 -12.60
N MET A 57 -0.89 13.32 -12.24
CA MET A 57 -1.68 13.35 -11.01
C MET A 57 -1.11 12.45 -9.91
N LYS A 58 -0.19 11.53 -10.23
CA LYS A 58 0.38 10.59 -9.26
C LYS A 58 0.98 11.28 -8.05
N LYS A 59 1.73 12.37 -8.25
CA LYS A 59 2.36 13.14 -7.16
C LYS A 59 1.33 13.67 -6.16
N GLU A 60 0.27 14.28 -6.65
CA GLU A 60 -0.79 14.86 -5.80
C GLU A 60 -1.55 13.75 -5.04
N ILE A 61 -1.86 12.64 -5.72
CA ILE A 61 -2.56 11.51 -5.10
C ILE A 61 -1.68 10.84 -4.05
N LEU A 62 -0.38 10.65 -4.32
CA LEU A 62 0.57 10.16 -3.34
C LEU A 62 0.57 11.03 -2.08
N GLN A 63 0.65 12.36 -2.22
CA GLN A 63 0.59 13.29 -1.09
C GLN A 63 -0.73 13.14 -0.28
N LYS A 64 -1.87 13.02 -0.96
CA LYS A 64 -3.18 12.80 -0.32
C LYS A 64 -3.24 11.48 0.44
N LEU A 65 -2.73 10.40 -0.15
CA LEU A 65 -2.65 9.08 0.48
C LEU A 65 -1.73 9.08 1.71
N HIS A 66 -0.64 9.86 1.66
CA HIS A 66 0.32 9.99 2.73
C HIS A 66 -0.14 10.84 3.92
N TYR A 67 -1.04 11.80 3.69
CA TYR A 67 -1.40 12.87 4.63
C TYR A 67 -1.58 12.43 6.10
N SER A 68 -2.23 11.28 6.32
CA SER A 68 -2.49 10.73 7.66
C SER A 68 -1.35 9.91 8.29
N HIS A 69 -0.17 9.83 7.66
CA HIS A 69 1.02 9.12 8.14
C HIS A 69 0.78 7.68 8.64
N LEU A 70 -0.14 6.94 8.02
CA LEU A 70 -0.64 5.64 8.53
C LEU A 70 0.35 4.47 8.42
N GLY A 71 1.53 4.69 7.85
CA GLY A 71 2.47 3.65 7.48
C GLY A 71 2.09 2.93 6.18
N ILE A 72 3.06 2.22 5.61
CA ILE A 72 3.05 1.71 4.23
C ILE A 72 1.83 0.82 3.94
N ASN A 73 1.61 -0.22 4.73
CA ASN A 73 0.55 -1.20 4.45
C ASN A 73 -0.86 -0.59 4.52
N LYS A 74 -1.11 0.28 5.51
CA LYS A 74 -2.41 0.95 5.65
C LYS A 74 -2.65 1.94 4.51
N THR A 75 -1.63 2.70 4.10
CA THR A 75 -1.75 3.60 2.95
C THR A 75 -1.98 2.84 1.64
N ILE A 76 -1.29 1.71 1.42
CA ILE A 76 -1.53 0.85 0.26
C ILE A 76 -2.96 0.29 0.26
N SER A 77 -3.45 -0.16 1.42
CA SER A 77 -4.82 -0.68 1.54
C SER A 77 -5.84 0.38 1.12
N LYS A 78 -5.75 1.60 1.67
CA LYS A 78 -6.63 2.71 1.30
C LYS A 78 -6.55 3.09 -0.17
N ALA A 79 -5.34 3.11 -0.73
CA ALA A 79 -5.17 3.40 -2.15
C ALA A 79 -5.89 2.37 -3.02
N ARG A 80 -5.79 1.08 -2.66
CA ARG A 80 -6.41 -0.02 -3.41
C ARG A 80 -7.95 0.02 -3.41
N GLU A 81 -8.57 0.78 -2.52
CA GLU A 81 -10.04 0.95 -2.53
C GLU A 81 -10.50 1.83 -3.69
N THR A 82 -9.67 2.74 -4.20
CA THR A 82 -10.13 3.82 -5.09
C THR A 82 -9.28 4.04 -6.34
N VAL A 83 -7.97 3.79 -6.29
CA VAL A 83 -7.03 4.18 -7.34
C VAL A 83 -6.05 3.07 -7.71
N PHE A 84 -5.51 3.15 -8.91
CA PHE A 84 -4.54 2.21 -9.42
C PHE A 84 -3.56 2.85 -10.41
N TRP A 85 -2.31 2.45 -10.33
CA TRP A 85 -1.34 2.49 -11.43
C TRP A 85 -0.28 1.40 -11.20
N PRO A 86 0.45 0.96 -12.24
CA PRO A 86 1.56 0.04 -12.07
C PRO A 86 2.58 0.60 -11.09
N TYR A 87 3.09 -0.26 -10.21
CA TYR A 87 4.08 0.11 -9.19
C TYR A 87 3.59 1.09 -8.11
N MET A 88 2.30 1.41 -8.03
CA MET A 88 1.71 2.27 -6.98
C MET A 88 2.15 1.89 -5.56
N SER A 89 2.14 0.61 -5.22
CA SER A 89 2.58 0.15 -3.89
C SER A 89 4.05 0.46 -3.60
N LYS A 90 4.92 0.39 -4.62
CA LYS A 90 6.33 0.75 -4.49
C LYS A 90 6.47 2.26 -4.29
N GLU A 91 5.82 3.06 -5.12
CA GLU A 91 5.88 4.53 -5.02
C GLU A 91 5.34 5.05 -3.68
N ILE A 92 4.27 4.43 -3.16
CA ILE A 92 3.77 4.72 -1.79
C ILE A 92 4.82 4.38 -0.74
N GLY A 93 5.46 3.20 -0.84
CA GLY A 93 6.52 2.77 0.05
C GLY A 93 7.69 3.74 0.05
N ASP A 94 8.20 4.08 -1.14
CA ASP A 94 9.31 5.01 -1.34
C ASP A 94 9.00 6.39 -0.72
N MET A 95 7.79 6.93 -0.92
CA MET A 95 7.40 8.20 -0.32
C MET A 95 7.37 8.16 1.22
N ILE A 96 6.80 7.10 1.80
CA ILE A 96 6.66 6.98 3.27
C ILE A 96 8.02 6.74 3.92
N GLN A 97 8.89 5.94 3.30
CA GLN A 97 10.25 5.69 3.79
C GLN A 97 11.14 6.93 3.79
N ASN A 98 10.85 7.90 2.92
CA ASN A 98 11.57 9.18 2.85
C ASN A 98 10.90 10.31 3.66
N CYS A 99 9.85 10.01 4.43
CA CYS A 99 9.16 11.00 5.26
C CYS A 99 9.76 11.05 6.67
N ILE A 100 10.30 12.22 7.05
CA ILE A 100 10.93 12.46 8.37
C ILE A 100 9.97 12.10 9.52
N THR A 101 8.74 12.60 9.48
CA THR A 101 7.73 12.32 10.52
C THR A 101 7.42 10.83 10.64
N CYS A 102 7.35 10.10 9.51
CA CYS A 102 7.14 8.65 9.55
C CYS A 102 8.34 7.90 10.12
N LEU A 103 9.57 8.33 9.81
CA LEU A 103 10.79 7.74 10.34
C LEU A 103 10.91 7.95 11.85
N GLU A 104 10.65 9.16 12.34
CA GLU A 104 10.65 9.48 13.77
C GLU A 104 9.65 8.62 14.54
N TYR A 105 8.42 8.48 14.02
CA TYR A 105 7.40 7.64 14.63
C TYR A 105 7.77 6.15 14.64
N GLN A 106 8.42 5.65 13.58
CA GLN A 106 8.88 4.27 13.54
C GLN A 106 9.98 4.01 14.57
N ASN A 107 10.92 4.94 14.72
CA ASN A 107 12.01 4.82 15.69
C ASN A 107 11.50 4.85 17.14
N SER A 108 10.56 5.75 17.46
CA SER A 108 9.99 5.83 18.80
C SER A 108 9.23 4.55 19.18
N GLN A 109 8.44 4.01 18.25
CA GLN A 109 7.74 2.74 18.43
C GLN A 109 8.71 1.57 18.65
N GLN A 110 9.84 1.53 17.96
CA GLN A 110 10.85 0.49 18.19
C GLN A 110 11.46 0.59 19.59
N GLN A 111 11.78 1.81 20.06
CA GLN A 111 12.31 2.04 21.40
C GLN A 111 11.33 1.64 22.51
N GLU A 112 10.06 2.03 22.38
CA GLU A 112 9.00 1.65 23.33
C GLU A 112 8.81 0.13 23.41
N ASN A 113 8.81 -0.55 22.25
CA ASN A 113 8.69 -2.01 22.21
C ASN A 113 9.88 -2.73 22.87
N LEU A 114 11.09 -2.19 22.75
CA LEU A 114 12.27 -2.74 23.42
C LEU A 114 12.17 -2.54 24.94
N ALA A 115 11.80 -1.33 25.39
CA ALA A 115 11.62 -1.04 26.81
C ALA A 115 10.53 -1.93 27.45
N ASN A 116 9.40 -2.13 26.77
CA ASN A 116 8.32 -2.99 27.29
C ASN A 116 8.70 -4.48 27.38
N ARG A 117 9.64 -4.95 26.56
CA ARG A 117 10.14 -6.34 26.62
C ARG A 117 11.04 -6.59 27.83
N GLU A 118 11.82 -5.59 28.25
CA GLU A 118 12.70 -5.69 29.42
C GLU A 118 11.91 -5.78 30.75
N VAL A 119 10.67 -5.30 30.77
CA VAL A 119 9.79 -5.33 31.97
C VAL A 119 9.05 -6.67 32.13
N ALA A 120 9.15 -7.59 31.16
CA ALA A 120 8.51 -8.90 31.20
C ALA A 120 9.42 -10.04 31.71
N ASP A 121 10.49 -9.73 32.44
CA ASP A 121 11.25 -10.75 33.17
C ASP A 121 10.55 -11.16 34.47
N VAL A 122 10.29 -12.45 34.55
CA VAL A 122 9.40 -13.17 35.46
C VAL A 122 10.10 -13.43 36.79
N SER A 123 9.83 -12.65 37.84
CA SER A 123 10.30 -13.00 39.20
C SER A 123 9.24 -13.03 40.32
N HIS A 124 7.95 -12.80 40.08
CA HIS A 124 6.96 -12.82 41.19
C HIS A 124 5.57 -13.42 40.86
N VAL A 125 5.48 -14.44 40.00
CA VAL A 125 4.18 -15.07 39.69
C VAL A 125 3.89 -16.39 40.43
N TRP A 126 4.83 -16.98 41.19
CA TRP A 126 4.56 -18.25 41.87
C TRP A 126 5.03 -18.30 43.33
N SER A 127 4.11 -17.99 44.25
CA SER A 127 4.06 -18.64 45.57
C SER A 127 2.63 -18.59 46.13
N ILE A 128 1.74 -19.40 45.53
CA ILE A 128 0.62 -19.99 46.27
C ILE A 128 1.08 -21.40 46.68
N LYS A 129 1.23 -21.63 47.99
CA LYS A 129 1.02 -22.96 48.57
C LYS A 129 0.06 -22.84 49.75
N ILE A 130 -0.82 -23.83 49.75
CA ILE A 130 -2.08 -24.00 50.46
C ILE A 130 -1.84 -24.91 51.69
N HIS A 131 -2.66 -24.74 52.75
CA HIS A 131 -2.93 -25.68 53.89
C HIS A 131 -1.86 -25.76 55.02
N ASN A 132 -2.13 -25.84 56.34
CA ASN A 132 -3.34 -25.92 57.17
C ASN A 132 -2.95 -25.77 58.68
N ASN A 133 -3.94 -25.47 59.54
CA ASN A 133 -4.17 -26.04 60.89
C ASN A 133 -3.95 -25.20 62.20
N LYS A 134 -5.10 -24.94 62.86
CA LYS A 134 -5.47 -25.02 64.30
C LYS A 134 -4.90 -24.08 65.38
N LYS A 135 -5.88 -23.45 66.06
CA LYS A 135 -6.11 -23.25 67.52
C LYS A 135 -4.95 -22.68 68.36
N ILE A 136 -5.21 -21.59 69.09
CA ILE A 136 -5.70 -21.56 70.49
C ILE A 136 -6.71 -20.41 70.59
#